data_AF-A0AAU2GW37-F1
#
_entry.id   AF-A0AAU2GW37-F1
#
_cell.length_a   1.000
_cell.length_b   1.000
_cell.length_c   1.000
_cell.angle_alpha   90.00
_cell.angle_beta   90.00
_cell.angle_gamma   90.00
#
_symmetry.space_group_name_H-M   'P 1'
#
loop_
_entity.id
_entity.type
_entity.pdbx_description
1 polymer ?
#
loop_
_entity_poly.entity_id
_entity_poly.type
_entity_poly.pdbx_seq_one_letter_code
_entity_poly.pdbx_strand_id
1 'polypeptide(L)'
;MFPRQVNRTAARLALLAAVGLAAAGCGSSAQPPPEVDWAGGVCAHLADSGAGLAVPTVDRTQPVRAKGQLVTFLTALSQRLGALRADLRKDGAPPVEGGAAALGTALAHLDKARTSVGDAVATLSKAEVTDQKSLKSALDAAGSSLKTVSAYKGPADDLRADPKLRKAFDDNPDCAEAVAAAGGGQGPSDGS
;
A
#
# COMPACT_ATOMS: atom_id res chain seq x y z
N MET A 1 -28.25 -9.53 45.55
CA MET A 1 -28.04 -10.51 46.64
C MET A 1 -28.99 -11.67 46.41
N PHE A 2 -28.56 -12.70 45.68
CA PHE A 2 -29.25 -13.99 45.47
C PHE A 2 -28.14 -15.06 45.24
N PRO A 3 -28.41 -16.33 45.58
CA PRO A 3 -27.48 -17.14 46.38
C PRO A 3 -26.47 -17.99 45.60
N ARG A 4 -25.34 -18.23 46.28
CA ARG A 4 -24.37 -19.31 46.02
C ARG A 4 -25.07 -20.67 46.15
N GLN A 5 -24.93 -21.53 45.15
CA GLN A 5 -25.04 -22.97 45.35
C GLN A 5 -23.66 -23.61 45.31
N VAL A 6 -23.32 -24.24 46.44
CA VAL A 6 -22.21 -25.17 46.63
C VAL A 6 -22.86 -26.49 47.03
N ASN A 7 -22.55 -27.58 46.32
CA ASN A 7 -22.51 -28.95 46.84
C ASN A 7 -21.87 -29.83 45.75
N ARG A 8 -20.65 -30.34 45.96
CA ARG A 8 -20.27 -31.51 46.77
C ARG A 8 -20.62 -32.86 46.11
N THR A 9 -19.58 -33.40 45.46
CA THR A 9 -19.12 -34.81 45.50
C THR A 9 -20.09 -35.92 45.09
N ALA A 10 -19.77 -36.61 43.99
CA ALA A 10 -19.65 -38.06 43.97
C ALA A 10 -18.79 -38.49 42.78
N ALA A 11 -17.62 -39.05 43.09
CA ALA A 11 -16.75 -39.72 42.15
C ALA A 11 -17.45 -40.96 41.56
N ARG A 12 -17.37 -41.12 40.24
CA ARG A 12 -17.44 -42.44 39.60
C ARG A 12 -16.29 -42.56 38.61
N LEU A 13 -15.30 -43.33 39.03
CA LEU A 13 -14.26 -43.91 38.19
C LEU A 13 -14.93 -44.86 37.17
N ALA A 14 -14.63 -44.65 35.88
CA ALA A 14 -14.66 -45.70 34.88
C ALA A 14 -13.44 -45.51 33.98
N LEU A 15 -12.47 -46.41 34.13
CA LEU A 15 -11.37 -46.60 33.19
C LEU A 15 -11.93 -47.08 31.85
N LEU A 16 -11.62 -46.37 30.77
CA LEU A 16 -11.50 -46.94 29.44
C LEU A 16 -10.26 -46.33 28.79
N ALA A 17 -9.22 -47.14 28.71
CA ALA A 17 -8.05 -46.87 27.90
C ALA A 17 -8.43 -46.96 26.43
N ALA A 18 -8.38 -45.83 25.73
CA ALA A 18 -8.14 -45.78 24.31
C ALA A 18 -6.99 -44.81 24.08
N VAL A 19 -5.81 -45.36 23.83
CA VAL A 19 -4.67 -44.65 23.26
C VAL A 19 -5.07 -44.27 21.84
N GLY A 20 -5.77 -43.13 21.71
CA GLY A 20 -5.90 -42.41 20.47
C GLY A 20 -4.67 -41.53 20.32
N LEU A 21 -3.64 -42.07 19.66
CA LEU A 21 -2.49 -41.33 19.23
C LEU A 21 -2.95 -40.03 18.54
N ALA A 22 -2.29 -38.94 18.91
CA ALA A 22 -2.46 -37.61 18.38
C ALA A 22 -2.59 -37.61 16.84
N ALA A 23 -3.78 -37.30 16.34
CA ALA A 23 -3.87 -36.39 15.22
C ALA A 23 -3.95 -34.98 15.82
N ALA A 24 -2.83 -34.52 16.41
CA ALA A 24 -2.45 -33.16 16.13
C ALA A 24 -2.28 -33.16 14.61
N GLY A 25 -3.36 -32.81 13.90
CA GLY A 25 -3.32 -32.55 12.49
C GLY A 25 -2.19 -31.56 12.34
N CYS A 26 -1.08 -32.08 11.84
CA CYS A 26 0.14 -31.34 11.59
C CYS A 26 -0.30 -30.25 10.63
N GLY A 27 -0.61 -29.08 11.19
CA GLY A 27 -0.75 -27.84 10.45
C GLY A 27 0.65 -27.51 9.96
N SER A 28 1.15 -28.28 9.00
CA SER A 28 2.13 -27.79 8.07
C SER A 28 1.40 -26.69 7.33
N SER A 29 1.49 -25.47 7.86
CA SER A 29 1.34 -24.26 7.09
C SER A 29 2.26 -24.44 5.89
N ALA A 30 1.72 -24.98 4.80
CA ALA A 30 2.46 -25.19 3.58
C ALA A 30 3.01 -23.83 3.21
N GLN A 31 4.34 -23.77 3.01
CA GLN A 31 4.99 -22.55 2.56
C GLN A 31 4.23 -22.07 1.32
N PRO A 32 3.80 -20.79 1.26
CA PRO A 32 3.14 -20.28 0.07
C PRO A 32 4.01 -20.51 -1.18
N PRO A 33 3.40 -20.69 -2.36
CA PRO A 33 4.15 -20.71 -3.61
C PRO A 33 5.10 -19.50 -3.69
N PRO A 34 6.33 -19.65 -4.24
CA PRO A 34 7.32 -18.58 -4.24
C PRO A 34 6.83 -17.25 -4.85
N GLU A 35 5.96 -17.32 -5.86
CA GLU A 35 5.34 -16.16 -6.48
C GLU A 35 4.33 -15.45 -5.57
N VAL A 36 3.63 -16.20 -4.71
CA VAL A 36 2.68 -15.66 -3.72
C VAL A 36 3.46 -15.00 -2.58
N ASP A 37 4.55 -15.62 -2.12
CA ASP A 37 5.46 -15.04 -1.11
C ASP A 37 6.09 -13.73 -1.62
N TRP A 38 6.59 -13.75 -2.86
CA TRP A 38 7.11 -12.55 -3.52
C TRP A 38 6.06 -11.44 -3.62
N ALA A 39 4.83 -11.77 -4.01
CA ALA A 39 3.74 -10.80 -4.07
C ALA A 39 3.44 -10.18 -2.70
N GLY A 40 3.53 -10.98 -1.63
CA GLY A 40 3.41 -10.52 -0.24
C GLY A 40 4.45 -9.47 0.12
N GLY A 41 5.73 -9.72 -0.22
CA GLY A 41 6.81 -8.74 -0.06
C GLY A 41 6.51 -7.42 -0.76
N VAL A 42 6.06 -7.47 -2.02
CA VAL A 42 5.64 -6.28 -2.78
C VAL A 42 4.49 -5.54 -2.08
N CYS A 43 3.49 -6.26 -1.58
CA CYS A 43 2.35 -5.67 -0.89
C CYS A 43 2.73 -5.01 0.43
N ALA A 44 3.69 -5.57 1.18
CA ALA A 44 4.26 -4.94 2.36
C ALA A 44 4.95 -3.62 2.02
N HIS A 45 5.80 -3.60 0.99
CA HIS A 45 6.44 -2.36 0.52
C HIS A 45 5.42 -1.31 0.07
N LEU A 46 4.35 -1.73 -0.59
CA LEU A 46 3.28 -0.82 -1.00
C LEU A 46 2.56 -0.21 0.20
N ALA A 47 2.19 -1.02 1.20
CA ALA A 47 1.60 -0.54 2.43
C ALA A 47 2.51 0.48 3.14
N ASP A 48 3.79 0.15 3.30
CA ASP A 48 4.79 1.02 3.94
C ASP A 48 5.02 2.32 3.15
N SER A 49 5.05 2.24 1.83
CA SER A 49 5.24 3.40 0.96
C SER A 49 4.08 4.40 1.07
N GLY A 50 2.86 3.93 1.32
CA GLY A 50 1.68 4.76 1.57
C GLY A 50 1.56 5.25 3.01
N ALA A 51 2.06 4.48 3.98
CA ALA A 51 1.88 4.74 5.40
C ALA A 51 2.41 6.13 5.83
N GLY A 52 1.53 6.95 6.40
CA GLY A 52 1.89 8.29 6.91
C GLY A 52 2.05 9.37 5.85
N LEU A 53 1.73 9.10 4.58
CA LEU A 53 1.63 10.15 3.57
C LEU A 53 0.25 10.81 3.64
N ALA A 54 0.15 11.89 4.40
CA ALA A 54 -1.09 12.67 4.49
C ALA A 54 -1.13 13.76 3.40
N VAL A 55 -2.20 13.78 2.61
CA VAL A 55 -2.47 14.89 1.69
C VAL A 55 -2.75 16.14 2.53
N PRO A 56 -1.99 17.24 2.34
CA PRO A 56 -2.17 18.42 3.17
C PRO A 56 -3.52 19.08 2.88
N THR A 57 -4.18 19.59 3.94
CA THR A 57 -5.26 20.55 3.76
C THR A 57 -4.65 21.89 3.34
N VAL A 58 -4.97 22.33 2.11
CA VAL A 58 -4.40 23.55 1.52
C VAL A 58 -5.37 24.71 1.71
N ASP A 59 -4.97 25.67 2.54
CA ASP A 59 -5.69 26.95 2.68
C ASP A 59 -5.29 27.90 1.55
N ARG A 60 -6.17 28.03 0.55
CA ARG A 60 -5.95 28.90 -0.62
C ARG A 60 -5.98 30.39 -0.27
N THR A 61 -6.46 30.77 0.90
CA THR A 61 -6.41 32.17 1.36
C THR A 61 -5.01 32.59 1.82
N GLN A 62 -4.11 31.61 2.04
CA GLN A 62 -2.71 31.82 2.42
C GLN A 62 -1.77 31.29 1.31
N PRO A 63 -1.66 31.97 0.16
CA PRO A 63 -1.10 31.40 -1.05
C PRO A 63 0.38 30.99 -0.95
N VAL A 64 1.20 31.76 -0.21
CA VAL A 64 2.60 31.42 0.06
C VAL A 64 2.70 30.15 0.91
N ARG A 65 1.86 30.03 1.94
CA ARG A 65 1.82 28.85 2.82
C ARG A 65 1.32 27.62 2.07
N ALA A 66 0.28 27.77 1.26
CA ALA A 66 -0.25 26.74 0.38
C ALA A 66 0.82 26.17 -0.55
N LYS A 67 1.61 27.05 -1.22
CA LYS A 67 2.75 26.64 -2.05
C LYS A 67 3.75 25.81 -1.24
N GLY A 68 4.14 26.29 -0.06
CA GLY A 68 5.09 25.59 0.82
C GLY A 68 4.61 24.18 1.20
N GLN A 69 3.36 24.05 1.64
CA GLN A 69 2.76 22.76 2.01
C GLN A 69 2.76 21.76 0.84
N LEU A 70 2.42 22.22 -0.36
CA LEU A 70 2.39 21.39 -1.56
C LEU A 70 3.79 20.96 -2.00
N VAL A 71 4.77 21.86 -1.95
CA VAL A 71 6.18 21.53 -2.23
C VAL A 71 6.69 20.47 -1.26
N THR A 72 6.43 20.63 0.04
CA THR A 72 6.80 19.64 1.06
C THR A 72 6.15 18.28 0.79
N PHE A 73 4.84 18.26 0.54
CA PHE A 73 4.11 17.02 0.27
C PHE A 73 4.62 16.30 -0.99
N LEU A 74 4.76 17.01 -2.11
CA LEU A 74 5.23 16.42 -3.37
C LEU A 74 6.69 15.95 -3.28
N THR A 75 7.52 16.64 -2.49
CA THR A 75 8.90 16.19 -2.22
C THR A 75 8.90 14.86 -1.46
N ALA A 76 8.09 14.75 -0.40
CA ALA A 76 7.96 13.50 0.35
C ALA A 76 7.41 12.36 -0.52
N LEU A 77 6.43 12.65 -1.39
CA LEU A 77 5.91 11.69 -2.36
C LEU A 77 7.00 11.22 -3.33
N SER A 78 7.79 12.13 -3.91
CA SER A 78 8.90 11.77 -4.82
C SER A 78 9.95 10.89 -4.15
N GLN A 79 10.27 11.17 -2.88
CA GLN A 79 11.19 10.35 -2.09
C GLN A 79 10.64 8.94 -1.85
N ARG A 80 9.35 8.82 -1.47
CA ARG A 80 8.68 7.53 -1.27
C ARG A 80 8.61 6.70 -2.54
N LEU A 81 8.30 7.30 -3.68
CA LEU A 81 8.35 6.60 -4.98
C LEU A 81 9.76 6.08 -5.29
N GLY A 82 10.79 6.84 -4.94
CA GLY A 82 12.18 6.43 -5.06
C GLY A 82 12.55 5.26 -4.14
N ALA A 83 12.08 5.27 -2.89
CA ALA A 83 12.27 4.19 -1.93
C ALA A 83 11.56 2.91 -2.39
N LEU A 84 10.27 3.00 -2.72
CA LEU A 84 9.48 1.88 -3.23
C LEU A 84 10.15 1.22 -4.45
N ARG A 85 10.64 2.01 -5.40
CA ARG A 85 11.41 1.49 -6.53
C ARG A 85 12.65 0.71 -6.08
N ALA A 86 13.40 1.24 -5.10
CA ALA A 86 14.60 0.60 -4.61
C ALA A 86 14.28 -0.74 -3.93
N ASP A 87 13.19 -0.79 -3.17
CA ASP A 87 12.69 -1.99 -2.48
C ASP A 87 12.24 -3.05 -3.48
N LEU A 88 11.41 -2.70 -4.48
CA LEU A 88 11.00 -3.63 -5.54
C LEU A 88 12.18 -4.16 -6.35
N ARG A 89 13.21 -3.34 -6.58
CA ARG A 89 14.44 -3.79 -7.25
C ARG A 89 15.23 -4.76 -6.37
N LYS A 90 15.22 -4.57 -5.04
CA LYS A 90 15.90 -5.44 -4.08
C LYS A 90 15.25 -6.82 -4.00
N ASP A 91 13.92 -6.88 -4.08
CA ASP A 91 13.18 -8.15 -4.11
C ASP A 91 13.51 -8.98 -5.36
N GLY A 92 13.91 -8.32 -6.45
CA GLY A 92 14.25 -8.97 -7.71
C GLY A 92 13.03 -9.45 -8.47
N ALA A 93 13.26 -10.09 -9.62
CA ALA A 93 12.19 -10.53 -10.50
C ALA A 93 11.30 -11.59 -9.83
N PRO A 94 9.97 -11.53 -10.00
CA PRO A 94 9.09 -12.57 -9.50
C PRO A 94 9.41 -13.91 -10.17
N PRO A 95 9.27 -15.03 -9.45
CA PRO A 95 9.63 -16.37 -9.93
C PRO A 95 8.57 -16.96 -10.89
N VAL A 96 8.20 -16.19 -11.91
CA VAL A 96 7.31 -16.61 -13.00
C VAL A 96 7.97 -16.31 -14.34
N GLU A 97 7.60 -17.08 -15.36
CA GLU A 97 7.96 -16.76 -16.75
C GLU A 97 7.50 -15.34 -17.11
N GLY A 98 8.38 -14.53 -17.71
CA GLY A 98 8.09 -13.12 -18.01
C GLY A 98 8.19 -12.16 -16.82
N GLY A 99 8.41 -12.67 -15.61
CA GLY A 99 8.43 -11.87 -14.38
C GLY A 99 9.43 -10.70 -14.39
N ALA A 100 10.62 -10.92 -14.94
CA ALA A 100 11.63 -9.86 -15.07
C ALA A 100 11.17 -8.70 -15.96
N ALA A 101 10.44 -8.98 -17.04
CA ALA A 101 9.90 -7.96 -17.93
C ALA A 101 8.74 -7.17 -17.26
N ALA A 102 7.89 -7.87 -16.51
CA ALA A 102 6.82 -7.24 -15.73
C ALA A 102 7.40 -6.30 -14.66
N LEU A 103 8.39 -6.75 -13.89
CA LEU A 103 9.08 -5.91 -12.91
C LEU A 103 9.78 -4.73 -13.58
N GLY A 104 10.48 -4.95 -14.70
CA GLY A 104 11.14 -3.87 -15.46
C GLY A 104 10.16 -2.77 -15.88
N THR A 105 8.96 -3.15 -16.34
CA THR A 105 7.88 -2.23 -16.70
C THR A 105 7.41 -1.42 -15.47
N ALA A 106 7.13 -2.11 -14.36
CA ALA A 106 6.70 -1.45 -13.12
C ALA A 106 7.75 -0.45 -12.60
N LEU A 107 9.02 -0.84 -12.62
CA LEU A 107 10.13 0.03 -12.22
C LEU A 107 10.24 1.27 -13.14
N ALA A 108 10.07 1.10 -14.46
CA ALA A 108 10.12 2.22 -15.41
C ALA A 108 8.94 3.20 -15.22
N HIS A 109 7.73 2.70 -14.95
CA HIS A 109 6.58 3.55 -14.65
C HIS A 109 6.74 4.30 -13.32
N LEU A 110 7.30 3.65 -12.29
CA LEU A 110 7.67 4.32 -11.03
C LEU A 110 8.68 5.45 -11.23
N ASP A 111 9.71 5.23 -12.06
CA ASP A 111 10.68 6.29 -12.40
C ASP A 111 10.00 7.49 -13.07
N LYS A 112 9.11 7.22 -14.02
CA LYS A 112 8.36 8.25 -14.73
C LYS A 112 7.45 9.03 -13.78
N ALA A 113 6.75 8.34 -12.88
CA ALA A 113 5.94 8.96 -11.84
C ALA A 113 6.79 9.84 -10.91
N ARG A 114 7.90 9.31 -10.39
CA ARG A 114 8.83 10.05 -9.53
C ARG A 114 9.37 11.31 -10.21
N THR A 115 9.78 11.19 -11.48
CA THR A 115 10.32 12.31 -12.27
C THR A 115 9.25 13.37 -12.47
N SER A 116 8.03 12.98 -12.85
CA SER A 116 6.90 13.90 -13.03
C SER A 116 6.56 14.68 -11.75
N VAL A 117 6.60 14.01 -10.60
CA VAL A 117 6.44 14.65 -9.28
C VAL A 117 7.60 15.60 -8.97
N GLY A 118 8.84 15.19 -9.26
CA GLY A 118 10.03 16.04 -9.11
C GLY A 118 9.97 17.31 -9.95
N ASP A 119 9.49 17.21 -11.20
CA ASP A 119 9.30 18.35 -12.08
C ASP A 119 8.21 19.30 -11.57
N ALA A 120 7.14 18.76 -11.00
CA ALA A 120 6.10 19.56 -10.35
C ALA A 120 6.65 20.31 -9.12
N VAL A 121 7.48 19.66 -8.30
CA VAL A 121 8.19 20.29 -7.17
C VAL A 121 9.08 21.43 -7.66
N ALA A 122 9.89 21.18 -8.69
CA ALA A 122 10.79 22.18 -9.26
C ALA A 122 10.02 23.39 -9.81
N THR A 123 8.90 23.14 -10.49
CA THR A 123 8.02 24.18 -11.03
C THR A 123 7.39 25.03 -9.93
N LEU A 124 6.79 24.42 -8.91
CA LEU A 124 6.19 25.15 -7.78
C LEU A 124 7.22 25.92 -6.96
N SER A 125 8.41 25.35 -6.75
CA SER A 125 9.46 25.98 -5.94
C SER A 125 9.96 27.27 -6.59
N LYS A 126 10.06 27.29 -7.93
CA LYS A 126 10.50 28.45 -8.72
C LYS A 126 9.39 29.49 -8.94
N ALA A 127 8.13 29.12 -8.77
CA ALA A 127 7.02 30.03 -8.99
C ALA A 127 6.98 31.16 -7.95
N GLU A 128 6.87 32.40 -8.43
CA GLU A 128 6.56 33.56 -7.60
C GLU A 128 5.08 33.56 -7.25
N VAL A 129 4.77 33.39 -5.97
CA VAL A 129 3.39 33.32 -5.46
C VAL A 129 3.24 34.38 -4.39
N THR A 130 2.34 35.33 -4.65
CA THR A 130 2.05 36.47 -3.75
C THR A 130 0.55 36.59 -3.45
N ASP A 131 -0.29 35.95 -4.25
CA ASP A 131 -1.75 36.00 -4.19
C ASP A 131 -2.39 34.70 -4.69
N GLN A 132 -3.72 34.61 -4.66
CA GLN A 132 -4.44 33.40 -5.09
C GLN A 132 -4.32 33.14 -6.59
N LYS A 133 -4.17 34.19 -7.41
CA LYS A 133 -4.10 34.08 -8.88
C LYS A 133 -2.75 33.51 -9.31
N SER A 134 -1.67 34.03 -8.73
CA SER A 134 -0.31 33.51 -8.90
C SER A 134 -0.17 32.08 -8.36
N LEU A 135 -0.80 31.76 -7.22
CA LEU A 135 -0.87 30.37 -6.76
C LEU A 135 -1.58 29.48 -7.79
N LYS A 136 -2.76 29.87 -8.27
CA LYS A 136 -3.49 29.09 -9.28
C LYS A 136 -2.64 28.84 -10.53
N SER A 137 -1.99 29.88 -11.05
CA SER A 137 -1.10 29.77 -12.21
C SER A 137 0.04 28.77 -11.96
N ALA A 138 0.68 28.85 -10.79
CA ALA A 138 1.74 27.92 -10.39
C ALA A 138 1.25 26.47 -10.32
N LEU A 139 0.04 26.25 -9.78
CA LEU A 139 -0.58 24.93 -9.71
C LEU A 139 -0.94 24.38 -11.10
N ASP A 140 -1.46 25.21 -11.99
CA ASP A 140 -1.80 24.80 -13.36
C ASP A 140 -0.54 24.41 -14.15
N ALA A 141 0.57 25.13 -13.96
CA ALA A 141 1.87 24.81 -14.54
C ALA A 141 2.43 23.49 -13.99
N ALA A 142 2.47 23.33 -12.67
CA ALA A 142 2.97 22.12 -12.02
C ALA A 142 2.11 20.88 -12.33
N GLY A 143 0.79 21.06 -12.39
CA GLY A 143 -0.15 19.99 -12.75
C GLY A 143 0.06 19.47 -14.17
N SER A 144 0.62 20.26 -15.07
CA SER A 144 0.93 19.81 -16.43
C SER A 144 2.03 18.75 -16.48
N SER A 145 3.01 18.79 -15.55
CA SER A 145 4.00 17.72 -15.39
C SER A 145 3.35 16.41 -14.94
N LEU A 146 2.33 16.49 -14.07
CA LEU A 146 1.64 15.33 -13.51
C LEU A 146 0.65 14.68 -14.48
N LYS A 147 0.18 15.39 -15.52
CA LYS A 147 -0.78 14.84 -16.51
C LYS A 147 -0.30 13.55 -17.17
N THR A 148 1.01 13.40 -17.38
CA THR A 148 1.56 12.23 -18.07
C THR A 148 1.50 10.94 -17.24
N VAL A 149 1.24 11.08 -15.93
CA VAL A 149 1.18 9.98 -14.96
C VAL A 149 -0.11 9.99 -14.15
N SER A 150 -1.09 10.84 -14.48
CA SER A 150 -2.34 10.97 -13.72
C SER A 150 -3.24 9.72 -13.81
N ALA A 151 -3.08 8.93 -14.87
CA ALA A 151 -3.77 7.65 -15.04
C ALA A 151 -2.99 6.46 -14.45
N TYR A 152 -1.79 6.69 -13.90
CA TYR A 152 -0.97 5.63 -13.34
C TYR A 152 -1.55 5.14 -12.02
N LYS A 153 -1.90 3.85 -11.96
CA LYS A 153 -2.50 3.22 -10.77
C LYS A 153 -1.48 2.64 -9.80
N GLY A 154 -0.20 2.67 -10.15
CA GLY A 154 0.89 2.13 -9.35
C GLY A 154 1.43 0.77 -9.83
N PRO A 155 2.55 0.32 -9.27
CA PRO A 155 3.27 -0.87 -9.75
C PRO A 155 2.50 -2.17 -9.49
N ALA A 156 1.59 -2.21 -8.53
CA ALA A 156 0.69 -3.33 -8.31
C ALA A 156 -0.23 -3.59 -9.52
N ASP A 157 -0.67 -2.54 -10.23
CA ASP A 157 -1.48 -2.66 -11.45
C ASP A 157 -0.61 -3.13 -12.63
N ASP A 158 0.59 -2.55 -12.77
CA ASP A 158 1.57 -2.98 -13.78
C ASP A 158 1.90 -4.48 -13.66
N LEU A 159 2.16 -4.95 -12.44
CA LEU A 159 2.50 -6.35 -12.18
C LEU A 159 1.31 -7.29 -12.40
N ARG A 160 0.09 -6.86 -12.04
CA ARG A 160 -1.15 -7.63 -12.26
C ARG A 160 -1.57 -7.70 -13.74
N ALA A 161 -0.90 -6.99 -14.65
CA ALA A 161 -1.10 -7.19 -16.09
C ALA A 161 -0.68 -8.59 -16.54
N ASP A 162 0.28 -9.22 -15.84
CA ASP A 162 0.61 -10.63 -16.03
C ASP A 162 -0.40 -11.53 -15.28
N PRO A 163 -1.03 -12.52 -15.93
CA PRO A 163 -2.04 -13.38 -15.29
C PRO A 163 -1.52 -14.22 -14.12
N LYS A 164 -0.26 -14.69 -14.16
CA LYS A 164 0.33 -15.50 -13.08
C LYS A 164 0.61 -14.61 -11.87
N LEU A 165 1.14 -13.40 -12.10
CA LEU A 165 1.33 -12.43 -11.02
C LEU A 165 0.01 -11.98 -10.44
N ARG A 166 -1.00 -11.69 -11.26
CA ARG A 166 -2.35 -11.36 -10.76
C ARG A 166 -2.88 -12.43 -9.81
N LYS A 167 -2.79 -13.70 -10.20
CA LYS A 167 -3.16 -14.80 -9.31
C LYS A 167 -2.33 -14.79 -8.02
N ALA A 168 -1.02 -14.59 -8.09
CA ALA A 168 -0.17 -14.56 -6.91
C ALA A 168 -0.54 -13.43 -5.93
N PHE A 169 -0.88 -12.25 -6.47
CA PHE A 169 -1.39 -11.12 -5.71
C PHE A 169 -2.78 -11.39 -5.12
N ASP A 170 -3.67 -12.07 -5.85
CA ASP A 170 -5.03 -12.39 -5.40
C ASP A 170 -5.04 -13.51 -4.33
N ASP A 171 -4.09 -14.43 -4.41
CA ASP A 171 -3.91 -15.54 -3.45
C ASP A 171 -3.16 -15.11 -2.18
N ASN A 172 -2.56 -13.91 -2.14
CA ASN A 172 -1.82 -13.41 -0.98
C ASN A 172 -2.73 -12.58 -0.06
N PRO A 173 -2.92 -12.96 1.22
CA PRO A 173 -3.81 -12.24 2.15
C PRO A 173 -3.32 -10.82 2.49
N ASP A 174 -2.02 -10.60 2.59
CA ASP A 174 -1.42 -9.30 2.94
C ASP A 174 -1.68 -8.26 1.84
N CYS A 175 -1.85 -8.72 0.60
CA CYS A 175 -2.19 -7.88 -0.54
C CYS A 175 -3.63 -7.33 -0.50
N ALA A 176 -4.57 -8.07 0.08
CA ALA A 176 -5.94 -7.60 0.24
C ALA A 176 -6.01 -6.42 1.24
N GLU A 177 -5.22 -6.49 2.31
CA GLU A 177 -5.12 -5.44 3.33
C GLU A 177 -4.43 -4.19 2.78
N ALA A 178 -3.35 -4.35 2.00
CA ALA A 178 -2.64 -3.23 1.37
C ALA A 178 -3.53 -2.43 0.41
N VAL A 179 -4.40 -3.09 -0.37
CA VAL A 179 -5.35 -2.41 -1.27
C VAL A 179 -6.44 -1.67 -0.47
N ALA A 180 -6.93 -2.26 0.62
CA ALA A 180 -7.89 -1.59 1.50
C ALA A 180 -7.28 -0.36 2.21
N ALA A 181 -6.01 -0.43 2.61
CA ALA A 181 -5.28 0.68 3.22
C ALA A 181 -4.97 1.80 2.21
N ALA A 182 -4.59 1.46 0.98
CA ALA A 182 -4.32 2.43 -0.09
C ALA A 182 -5.61 3.10 -0.65
N GLY A 183 -6.76 2.42 -0.54
CA GLY A 183 -8.06 2.92 -1.00
C GLY A 183 -8.73 3.94 -0.09
N GLY A 184 -8.25 4.15 1.13
CA GLY A 184 -8.82 5.10 2.08
C GLY A 184 -10.23 4.71 2.53
N GLY A 185 -10.34 4.17 3.75
CA GLY A 185 -11.62 3.85 4.37
C GLY A 185 -12.65 4.98 4.29
N GLN A 186 -13.58 4.86 3.34
CA GLN A 186 -14.93 5.40 3.50
C GLN A 186 -15.60 4.52 4.55
N GLY A 187 -15.58 4.99 5.80
CA GLY A 187 -16.44 4.42 6.83
C GLY A 187 -17.90 4.50 6.39
N PRO A 188 -18.77 3.57 6.84
CA PRO A 188 -20.19 3.62 6.53
C PRO A 188 -20.74 4.96 7.02
N SER A 189 -21.21 5.77 6.09
CA SER A 189 -22.03 6.94 6.38
C SER A 189 -23.43 6.41 6.68
N ASP A 190 -23.64 5.95 7.90
CA ASP A 190 -24.98 5.65 8.42
C ASP A 190 -25.68 6.98 8.66
N GLY A 191 -26.43 7.41 7.64
CA GLY A 191 -27.33 8.56 7.69
C GLY A 191 -28.49 8.29 8.66
N SER A 192 -28.81 9.32 9.43
CA SER A 192 -29.89 9.42 10.41
C SER A 192 -31.29 9.30 9.80
#